data_AF-A0A9N8H2S4-F1
#
_entry.id   AF-A0A9N8H2S4-F1
#
_cell.length_a   1.000
_cell.length_b   1.000
_cell.length_c   1.000
_cell.angle_alpha   90.00
_cell.angle_beta   90.00
_cell.angle_gamma   90.00
#
_symmetry.space_group_name_H-M   'P 1'
#
loop_
_entity.id
_entity.type
_entity.pdbx_description
1 polymer ?
#
loop_
_entity_poly.entity_id
_entity_poly.type
_entity_poly.pdbx_seq_one_letter_code
_entity_poly.pdbx_strand_id
1 'polypeptide(L)'
;MPQEPSLQLPENLGARCSLLYVWDEEYTVRALEGYLQFMELKANFEDWDCEHLAPSVVIDLVWQQHLLYNKQYIRACDEYCGALIAYDPDLSLVADSSTQEQRIKTTKIALKALYGRKYDVDVWNFLEASGTNKKAGSGIPPRTTESNNQDSVATREDKKPAPRPSPPQGASNTNRSRFDAREDQEHPARARRNDNQAEIIRDGTLSDTDSSEFRVATSRPLRHHITPMAQNRIPQSSNVSTATSKQSSTKGTNASSNAESVTVKIKCFIDGKTQDTCIRVKRTTKMKKVEDCLAKLMNLESSENLRFLVDGEQVSPWETLETMKVVDPEQHWFTVMPKVSAFQ
;
A
#
# COMPACT_ATOMS: atom_id res chain seq x y z
N MET A 1 41.42 -6.57 -13.77
CA MET A 1 40.38 -5.70 -13.18
C MET A 1 39.77 -6.50 -12.05
N PRO A 2 39.99 -6.15 -10.77
CA PRO A 2 39.21 -6.76 -9.69
C PRO A 2 37.72 -6.52 -9.96
N GLN A 3 36.88 -7.53 -9.75
CA GLN A 3 35.43 -7.35 -9.83
C GLN A 3 35.02 -6.32 -8.77
N GLU A 4 34.20 -5.35 -9.15
CA GLU A 4 33.62 -4.44 -8.16
C GLU A 4 32.80 -5.27 -7.16
N PRO A 5 32.98 -5.05 -5.85
CA PRO A 5 32.18 -5.74 -4.86
C PRO A 5 30.71 -5.42 -5.10
N SER A 6 29.87 -6.44 -5.19
CA SER A 6 28.42 -6.29 -5.33
C SER A 6 27.74 -6.69 -4.03
N LEU A 7 26.80 -5.86 -3.57
CA LEU A 7 26.02 -6.15 -2.37
C LEU A 7 25.12 -7.38 -2.62
N GLN A 8 25.34 -8.44 -1.85
CA GLN A 8 24.57 -9.68 -1.95
C GLN A 8 23.24 -9.53 -1.21
N LEU A 9 22.12 -9.68 -1.92
CA LEU A 9 20.78 -9.67 -1.34
C LEU A 9 20.28 -11.10 -1.05
N PRO A 10 19.46 -11.31 0.00
CA PRO A 10 18.77 -12.57 0.21
C PRO A 10 17.87 -12.92 -0.98
N GLU A 11 17.92 -14.17 -1.48
CA GLU A 11 17.15 -14.62 -2.65
C GLU A 11 15.64 -14.37 -2.51
N ASN A 12 15.11 -14.47 -1.29
CA ASN A 12 13.68 -14.30 -0.99
C ASN A 12 13.29 -12.87 -0.60
N LEU A 13 14.20 -11.90 -0.64
CA LEU A 13 13.91 -10.52 -0.24
C LEU A 13 12.83 -9.91 -1.13
N GLY A 14 12.95 -10.06 -2.45
CA GLY A 14 11.95 -9.57 -3.42
C GLY A 14 10.58 -10.19 -3.21
N ALA A 15 10.51 -11.52 -3.11
CA ALA A 15 9.25 -12.23 -2.86
C ALA A 15 8.56 -11.77 -1.56
N ARG A 16 9.34 -11.51 -0.50
CA ARG A 16 8.81 -10.97 0.75
C ARG A 16 8.27 -9.55 0.59
N CYS A 17 9.02 -8.65 -0.05
CA CYS A 17 8.57 -7.29 -0.31
C CYS A 17 7.28 -7.26 -1.15
N SER A 18 7.24 -8.04 -2.24
CA SER A 18 6.05 -8.18 -3.09
C SER A 18 4.83 -8.65 -2.29
N LEU A 19 4.99 -9.68 -1.45
CA LEU A 19 3.89 -10.22 -0.64
C LEU A 19 3.41 -9.24 0.44
N LEU A 20 4.34 -8.62 1.17
CA LEU A 20 4.04 -7.80 2.34
C LEU A 20 3.47 -6.43 1.96
N TYR A 21 4.04 -5.80 0.94
CA TYR A 21 3.66 -4.46 0.50
C TYR A 21 2.72 -4.48 -0.70
N VAL A 22 2.35 -5.67 -1.17
CA VAL A 22 1.40 -5.86 -2.27
C VAL A 22 1.92 -5.15 -3.53
N TRP A 23 3.22 -5.28 -3.78
CA TRP A 23 3.88 -4.77 -4.98
C TRP A 23 3.85 -5.84 -6.08
N ASP A 24 3.68 -5.41 -7.31
CA ASP A 24 3.83 -6.30 -8.46
C ASP A 24 5.32 -6.64 -8.66
N GLU A 25 5.57 -7.65 -9.49
CA GLU A 25 6.92 -8.14 -9.73
C GLU A 25 7.83 -7.06 -10.31
N GLU A 26 7.32 -6.27 -11.26
CA GLU A 26 8.08 -5.20 -11.93
C GLU A 26 8.46 -4.09 -10.96
N TYR A 27 7.51 -3.60 -10.15
CA TYR A 27 7.74 -2.61 -9.11
C TYR A 27 8.69 -3.12 -8.05
N THR A 28 8.57 -4.40 -7.66
CA THR A 28 9.47 -5.03 -6.69
C THR A 28 10.92 -5.03 -7.19
N VAL A 29 11.14 -5.38 -8.46
CA VAL A 29 12.48 -5.34 -9.08
C VAL A 29 13.04 -3.91 -9.05
N ARG A 30 12.25 -2.91 -9.49
CA ARG A 30 12.66 -1.50 -9.46
C ARG A 30 12.94 -0.99 -8.04
N ALA A 31 12.17 -1.42 -7.05
CA ALA A 31 12.39 -1.08 -5.64
C ALA A 31 13.70 -1.68 -5.11
N LEU A 32 14.02 -2.93 -5.47
CA LEU A 32 15.29 -3.57 -5.12
C LEU A 32 16.48 -2.87 -5.80
N GLU A 33 16.34 -2.47 -7.07
CA GLU A 33 17.37 -1.68 -7.77
C GLU A 33 17.59 -0.32 -7.10
N GLY A 34 16.52 0.39 -6.73
CA GLY A 34 16.60 1.64 -5.97
C GLY A 34 17.26 1.46 -4.60
N TYR A 35 16.98 0.35 -3.92
CA TYR A 35 17.65 0.00 -2.67
C TYR A 35 19.15 -0.25 -2.85
N LEU A 36 19.57 -0.97 -3.89
CA LEU A 36 20.98 -1.17 -4.21
C LEU A 36 21.69 0.17 -4.50
N GLN A 37 21.04 1.05 -5.27
CA GLN A 37 21.54 2.41 -5.51
C GLN A 37 21.72 3.18 -4.20
N PHE A 38 20.76 3.09 -3.28
CA PHE A 38 20.87 3.74 -1.97
C PHE A 38 22.03 3.21 -1.14
N MET A 39 22.27 1.88 -1.13
CA MET A 39 23.40 1.28 -0.43
C MET A 39 24.75 1.72 -1.05
N GLU A 40 24.80 1.91 -2.36
CA GLU A 40 25.97 2.48 -3.04
C GLU A 40 26.18 3.96 -2.66
N LEU A 41 25.10 4.76 -2.56
CA LEU A 41 25.20 6.13 -2.05
C LEU A 41 25.76 6.16 -0.62
N LYS A 42 25.25 5.29 0.26
CA LYS A 42 25.74 5.15 1.64
C LYS A 42 27.23 4.84 1.68
N ALA A 43 27.67 3.89 0.86
CA ALA A 43 29.07 3.51 0.78
C ALA A 43 29.97 4.64 0.26
N ASN A 44 29.55 5.34 -0.80
CA ASN A 44 30.33 6.43 -1.40
C ASN A 44 30.43 7.67 -0.51
N PHE A 45 29.45 7.91 0.36
CA PHE A 45 29.42 9.04 1.29
C PHE A 45 29.92 8.69 2.68
N GLU A 46 30.28 7.42 2.92
CA GLU A 46 30.63 6.90 4.24
C GLU A 46 29.57 7.22 5.32
N ASP A 47 28.29 7.23 4.92
CA ASP A 47 27.16 7.62 5.78
C ASP A 47 26.64 6.46 6.64
N TRP A 48 27.55 5.88 7.44
CA TRP A 48 27.30 4.69 8.24
C TRP A 48 26.23 4.90 9.31
N ASP A 49 26.20 6.08 9.94
CA ASP A 49 25.31 6.40 11.06
C ASP A 49 24.03 7.13 10.66
N CYS A 50 23.70 7.17 9.36
CA CYS A 50 22.48 7.80 8.83
C CYS A 50 22.35 9.33 8.99
N GLU A 51 23.45 10.04 9.19
CA GLU A 51 23.43 11.47 9.43
C GLU A 51 23.14 12.30 8.16
N HIS A 52 23.58 11.84 6.99
CA HIS A 52 23.63 12.68 5.78
C HIS A 52 22.58 12.34 4.73
N LEU A 53 22.29 11.06 4.55
CA LEU A 53 21.41 10.56 3.49
C LEU A 53 20.11 10.02 4.10
N ALA A 54 18.99 10.38 3.47
CA ALA A 54 17.67 9.81 3.74
C ALA A 54 17.24 8.89 2.56
N PRO A 55 16.69 7.69 2.83
CA PRO A 55 16.05 6.88 1.81
C PRO A 55 14.68 7.45 1.41
N SER A 56 14.14 7.05 0.25
CA SER A 56 12.71 7.22 -0.05
C SER A 56 11.88 6.22 0.77
N VAL A 57 10.56 6.42 0.85
CA VAL A 57 9.67 5.51 1.61
C VAL A 57 9.79 4.06 1.12
N VAL A 58 9.80 3.86 -0.20
CA VAL A 58 9.88 2.53 -0.83
C VAL A 58 11.20 1.85 -0.51
N ILE A 59 12.30 2.61 -0.58
CA ILE A 59 13.65 2.10 -0.30
C ILE A 59 13.80 1.76 1.18
N ASP A 60 13.25 2.59 2.07
CA ASP A 60 13.24 2.34 3.51
C ASP A 60 12.51 1.02 3.83
N LEU A 61 11.36 0.78 3.21
CA LEU A 61 10.60 -0.46 3.35
C LEU A 61 11.38 -1.70 2.91
N VAL A 62 12.17 -1.62 1.82
CA VAL A 62 13.05 -2.71 1.40
C VAL A 62 14.18 -2.91 2.40
N TRP A 63 14.79 -1.82 2.87
CA TRP A 63 15.87 -1.86 3.84
C TRP A 63 15.43 -2.52 5.15
N GLN A 64 14.26 -2.15 5.68
CA GLN A 64 13.64 -2.80 6.84
C GLN A 64 13.52 -4.32 6.66
N GLN A 65 13.11 -4.79 5.48
CA GLN A 65 13.01 -6.23 5.20
C GLN A 65 14.38 -6.91 5.13
N HIS A 66 15.41 -6.22 4.62
CA HIS A 66 16.77 -6.75 4.57
C HIS A 66 17.36 -6.88 5.99
N LEU A 67 17.09 -5.94 6.90
CA LEU A 67 17.55 -5.97 8.29
C LEU A 67 17.05 -7.20 9.07
N LEU A 68 15.89 -7.76 8.70
CA LEU A 68 15.38 -9.00 9.28
C LEU A 68 16.31 -10.21 9.00
N TYR A 69 17.17 -10.12 7.98
CA TYR A 69 18.21 -11.11 7.68
C TYR A 69 19.54 -10.71 8.34
N ASN A 70 19.52 -10.37 9.64
CA ASN A 70 20.62 -9.73 10.36
C ASN A 70 22.03 -10.29 10.06
N LYS A 71 22.22 -11.62 10.07
CA LYS A 71 23.52 -12.25 9.77
C LYS A 71 23.97 -12.02 8.34
N GLN A 72 23.05 -12.12 7.38
CA GLN A 72 23.34 -11.87 5.97
C GLN A 72 23.57 -10.38 5.73
N TYR A 73 22.78 -9.51 6.36
CA TYR A 73 22.93 -8.06 6.26
C TYR A 73 24.30 -7.58 6.77
N ILE A 74 24.70 -8.00 7.97
CA ILE A 74 26.01 -7.64 8.55
C ILE A 74 27.14 -8.11 7.64
N ARG A 75 27.07 -9.37 7.17
CA ARG A 75 28.07 -9.93 6.26
C ARG A 75 28.11 -9.18 4.93
N ALA A 76 26.96 -8.86 4.35
CA ALA A 76 26.89 -8.14 3.08
C ALA A 76 27.48 -6.73 3.21
N CYS A 77 27.26 -6.03 4.32
CA CYS A 77 27.85 -4.71 4.56
C CYS A 77 29.38 -4.77 4.75
N ASP A 78 29.86 -5.74 5.54
CA ASP A 78 31.29 -5.99 5.75
C ASP A 78 32.01 -6.34 4.44
N GLU A 79 31.43 -7.23 3.63
CA GLU A 79 31.99 -7.62 2.33
C GLU A 79 31.92 -6.47 1.29
N TYR A 80 30.88 -5.64 1.33
CA TYR A 80 30.65 -4.58 0.34
C TYR A 80 31.46 -3.30 0.61
N CYS A 81 31.48 -2.83 1.86
CA CYS A 81 32.10 -1.55 2.23
C CYS A 81 32.99 -1.61 3.49
N GLY A 82 33.14 -2.77 4.13
CA GLY A 82 33.98 -2.93 5.33
C GLY A 82 33.42 -2.24 6.59
N ALA A 83 32.20 -1.74 6.53
CA ALA A 83 31.51 -1.05 7.62
C ALA A 83 30.05 -1.50 7.70
N LEU A 84 29.49 -1.54 8.91
CA LEU A 84 28.06 -1.76 9.10
C LEU A 84 27.33 -0.44 8.85
N ILE A 85 26.43 -0.41 7.86
CA ILE A 85 25.52 0.71 7.67
C ILE A 85 24.42 0.57 8.73
N ALA A 86 24.39 1.46 9.71
CA ALA A 86 23.39 1.47 10.78
C ALA A 86 22.01 1.84 10.23
N TYR A 87 20.97 1.35 10.90
CA TYR A 87 19.59 1.72 10.66
C TYR A 87 18.98 2.25 11.95
N ASP A 88 18.40 3.45 11.88
CA ASP A 88 17.69 4.07 12.98
C ASP A 88 16.23 4.35 12.57
N PRO A 89 15.25 3.57 13.07
CA PRO A 89 13.84 3.77 12.77
C PRO A 89 13.30 5.09 13.34
N ASP A 90 13.88 5.58 14.44
CA ASP A 90 13.42 6.75 15.17
C ASP A 90 13.99 8.04 14.59
N LEU A 91 14.96 7.95 13.68
CA LEU A 91 15.59 9.11 13.06
C LEU A 91 14.58 10.00 12.35
N SER A 92 13.54 9.43 11.75
CA SER A 92 12.45 10.19 11.12
C SER A 92 11.54 10.91 12.14
N LEU A 93 11.45 10.39 13.37
CA LEU A 93 10.61 10.92 14.44
C LEU A 93 11.33 11.99 15.26
N VAL A 94 12.64 11.85 15.43
CA VAL A 94 13.47 12.72 16.27
C VAL A 94 14.08 13.87 15.47
N ALA A 95 14.38 13.65 14.18
CA ALA A 95 14.90 14.70 13.34
C ALA A 95 13.87 15.82 13.19
N ASP A 96 14.32 17.07 13.37
CA ASP A 96 13.48 18.20 13.00
C ASP A 96 13.21 18.18 11.50
N SER A 97 12.09 18.82 11.10
CA SER A 97 11.69 18.88 9.69
C SER A 97 12.81 19.43 8.80
N SER A 98 13.67 20.31 9.31
CA SER A 98 14.80 20.87 8.57
C SER A 98 15.93 19.88 8.31
N THR A 99 16.27 19.05 9.29
CA THR A 99 17.33 18.03 9.18
C THR A 99 16.89 16.95 8.20
N GLN A 100 15.64 16.51 8.31
CA GLN A 100 15.08 15.53 7.36
C GLN A 100 15.03 16.10 5.94
N GLU A 101 14.59 17.35 5.76
CA GLU A 101 14.57 18.02 4.45
C GLU A 101 15.99 18.16 3.87
N GLN A 102 16.98 18.50 4.70
CA GLN A 102 18.37 18.61 4.29
C GLN A 102 18.95 17.25 3.86
N ARG A 103 18.64 16.16 4.58
CA ARG A 103 19.05 14.79 4.19
C ARG A 103 18.44 14.37 2.87
N ILE A 104 17.13 14.61 2.68
CA ILE A 104 16.43 14.34 1.40
C ILE A 104 17.08 15.14 0.26
N LYS A 105 17.38 16.42 0.49
CA LYS A 105 18.05 17.27 -0.50
C LYS A 105 19.43 16.74 -0.86
N THR A 106 20.22 16.33 0.13
CA THR A 106 21.55 15.72 -0.07
C THR A 106 21.43 14.43 -0.88
N THR A 107 20.50 13.53 -0.53
CA THR A 107 20.24 12.30 -1.29
C THR A 107 19.90 12.61 -2.75
N LYS A 108 18.99 13.57 -3.01
CA LYS A 108 18.61 13.94 -4.40
C LYS A 108 19.78 14.47 -5.21
N ILE A 109 20.67 15.25 -4.59
CA ILE A 109 21.88 15.75 -5.25
C ILE A 109 22.83 14.60 -5.56
N ALA A 110 23.09 13.72 -4.59
CA ALA A 110 23.95 12.55 -4.73
C ALA A 110 23.45 11.60 -5.83
N LEU A 111 22.15 11.30 -5.82
CA LEU A 111 21.49 10.44 -6.81
C LEU A 111 21.63 11.00 -8.23
N LYS A 112 21.39 12.32 -8.39
CA LYS A 112 21.56 13.00 -9.68
C LYS A 112 23.02 13.05 -10.12
N ALA A 113 23.96 13.19 -9.19
CA ALA A 113 25.39 13.23 -9.50
C ALA A 113 25.91 11.87 -9.98
N LEU A 114 25.49 10.77 -9.34
CA LEU A 114 25.99 9.42 -9.66
C LEU A 114 25.21 8.75 -10.79
N TYR A 115 23.88 8.88 -10.83
CA TYR A 115 23.04 8.17 -11.81
C TYR A 115 22.45 9.08 -12.90
N GLY A 116 22.56 10.40 -12.78
CA GLY A 116 22.03 11.34 -13.76
C GLY A 116 20.51 11.29 -13.86
N ARG A 117 19.99 10.62 -14.90
CA ARG A 117 18.55 10.33 -15.11
C ARG A 117 18.24 8.82 -15.09
N LYS A 118 19.21 7.99 -14.70
CA LYS A 118 19.09 6.51 -14.68
C LYS A 118 18.64 5.99 -13.31
N TYR A 119 17.64 6.64 -12.73
CA TYR A 119 16.98 6.15 -11.52
C TYR A 119 15.47 6.30 -11.69
N ASP A 120 14.73 5.43 -11.02
CA ASP A 120 13.28 5.43 -11.10
C ASP A 120 12.69 6.51 -10.18
N VAL A 121 11.96 7.48 -10.77
CA VAL A 121 11.42 8.62 -10.03
C VAL A 121 10.30 8.21 -9.07
N ASP A 122 9.55 7.16 -9.40
CA ASP A 122 8.43 6.68 -8.58
C ASP A 122 8.94 5.93 -7.35
N VAL A 123 10.00 5.13 -7.50
CA VAL A 123 10.69 4.46 -6.38
C VAL A 123 11.40 5.48 -5.49
N TRP A 124 12.00 6.52 -6.07
CA TRP A 124 12.69 7.59 -5.33
C TRP A 124 11.76 8.74 -4.90
N ASN A 125 10.48 8.46 -4.66
CA ASN A 125 9.53 9.45 -4.17
C ASN A 125 9.64 9.64 -2.64
N PHE A 126 9.97 10.86 -2.23
CA PHE A 126 10.12 11.26 -0.82
C PHE A 126 8.88 11.94 -0.24
N LEU A 127 7.81 12.09 -1.03
CA LEU A 127 6.55 12.58 -0.48
C LEU A 127 6.09 11.54 0.54
N GLU A 128 6.04 11.95 1.81
CA GLU A 128 5.24 11.24 2.78
C GLU A 128 3.85 11.05 2.17
N ALA A 129 3.19 9.93 2.46
CA ALA A 129 1.78 9.71 2.18
C ALA A 129 0.84 10.71 2.91
N SER A 130 1.34 11.91 3.20
CA SER A 130 0.62 13.15 3.43
C SER A 130 -0.36 13.35 2.27
N GLY A 131 -1.55 12.81 2.44
CA GLY A 131 -2.64 12.90 1.47
C GLY A 131 -3.15 14.33 1.31
N THR A 132 -2.38 15.19 0.64
CA THR A 132 -2.93 16.39 0.01
C THR A 132 -3.40 15.99 -1.37
N ASN A 133 -4.67 15.63 -1.41
CA ASN A 133 -5.48 15.52 -2.61
C ASN A 133 -5.59 16.92 -3.27
N LYS A 134 -4.50 17.39 -3.89
CA LYS A 134 -4.56 18.49 -4.85
C LYS A 134 -4.99 17.87 -6.16
N LYS A 135 -6.29 17.97 -6.44
CA LYS A 135 -6.89 17.84 -7.77
C LYS A 135 -5.90 18.35 -8.82
N ALA A 136 -5.27 17.42 -9.55
CA ALA A 136 -4.69 17.71 -10.83
C ALA A 136 -5.86 18.03 -11.77
N GLY A 137 -6.24 19.31 -11.79
CA GLY A 137 -7.02 19.84 -12.88
C GLY A 137 -6.24 19.61 -14.17
N SER A 138 -6.87 18.91 -15.10
CA SER A 138 -6.52 18.78 -16.51
C SER A 138 -5.87 20.07 -17.04
N GLY A 139 -4.54 20.08 -17.08
CA GLY A 139 -3.71 21.13 -17.67
C GLY A 139 -2.96 20.54 -18.86
N ILE A 140 -3.50 20.80 -20.04
CA ILE A 140 -2.91 20.55 -21.36
C ILE A 140 -1.41 20.88 -21.36
N PRO A 141 -0.52 20.00 -21.87
CA PRO A 141 0.91 20.29 -21.90
C PRO A 141 1.19 21.51 -22.78
N PRO A 142 2.01 22.48 -22.34
CA PRO A 142 2.41 23.58 -23.19
C PRO A 142 3.33 23.06 -24.30
N ARG A 143 2.83 23.19 -25.53
CA ARG A 143 3.54 23.04 -26.78
C ARG A 143 4.78 23.95 -26.77
N THR A 144 5.95 23.35 -26.91
CA THR A 144 7.22 24.06 -27.12
C THR A 144 7.15 24.85 -28.43
N THR A 145 6.94 26.16 -28.32
CA THR A 145 7.34 27.12 -29.35
C THR A 145 8.80 27.48 -29.11
N GLU A 146 9.65 27.00 -30.02
CA GLU A 146 10.99 27.52 -30.25
C GLU A 146 10.90 29.03 -30.55
N SER A 147 11.26 29.86 -29.58
CA SER A 147 11.53 31.28 -29.83
C SER A 147 13.03 31.46 -29.93
N ASN A 148 13.45 31.41 -31.19
CA ASN A 148 14.68 31.91 -31.75
C ASN A 148 14.90 33.38 -31.30
N ASN A 149 16.03 33.69 -30.68
CA ASN A 149 16.57 35.05 -30.68
C ASN A 149 18.10 34.98 -30.64
N GLN A 150 18.68 35.23 -31.81
CA GLN A 150 20.10 35.46 -32.03
C GLN A 150 20.43 36.92 -31.71
N ASP A 151 21.51 37.15 -30.98
CA ASP A 151 22.29 38.38 -31.05
C ASP A 151 23.72 38.04 -31.51
N SER A 152 23.91 38.23 -32.82
CA SER A 152 25.03 38.88 -33.51
C SER A 152 26.41 38.95 -32.86
N VAL A 153 27.37 38.13 -33.33
CA VAL A 153 28.75 38.58 -33.64
C VAL A 153 29.23 37.90 -34.93
N ALA A 154 29.78 38.72 -35.81
CA ALA A 154 30.11 38.46 -37.20
C ALA A 154 31.27 37.48 -37.43
N THR A 155 31.15 36.66 -38.47
CA THR A 155 32.24 36.43 -39.45
C THR A 155 31.65 35.94 -40.77
N ARG A 156 32.04 36.63 -41.85
CA ARG A 156 31.78 36.30 -43.26
C ARG A 156 32.45 34.97 -43.62
N GLU A 157 31.81 34.15 -44.45
CA GLU A 157 32.43 33.65 -45.68
C GLU A 157 31.40 33.01 -46.63
N ASP A 158 31.63 33.28 -47.91
CA ASP A 158 30.84 32.90 -49.09
C ASP A 158 30.70 31.39 -49.32
N LYS A 159 29.51 30.93 -49.75
CA LYS A 159 29.35 29.99 -50.88
C LYS A 159 27.89 29.80 -51.34
N LYS A 160 27.72 29.92 -52.66
CA LYS A 160 26.51 29.85 -53.51
C LYS A 160 26.09 28.37 -53.79
N PRO A 161 24.83 28.08 -54.23
CA PRO A 161 24.13 26.83 -53.92
C PRO A 161 24.06 25.82 -55.08
N ALA A 162 23.55 24.62 -54.77
CA ALA A 162 23.06 23.64 -55.74
C ALA A 162 21.64 23.13 -55.35
N PRO A 163 20.77 22.80 -56.34
CA PRO A 163 19.37 22.48 -56.11
C PRO A 163 19.16 20.98 -55.86
N ARG A 164 18.14 20.61 -55.09
CA ARG A 164 17.67 19.22 -54.97
C ARG A 164 16.17 19.13 -55.28
N PRO A 165 15.72 18.05 -55.97
CA PRO A 165 14.40 17.98 -56.57
C PRO A 165 13.37 17.26 -55.68
N SER A 166 12.10 17.57 -55.95
CA SER A 166 10.92 16.90 -55.40
C SER A 166 10.76 15.47 -55.92
N PRO A 167 10.17 14.58 -55.12
CA PRO A 167 9.49 13.37 -55.61
C PRO A 167 8.00 13.32 -55.18
N PRO A 168 7.18 12.41 -55.74
CA PRO A 168 5.87 12.75 -56.26
C PRO A 168 4.68 12.25 -55.44
N GLN A 169 3.52 12.82 -55.79
CA GLN A 169 2.19 12.37 -55.41
C GLN A 169 1.73 11.15 -56.26
N GLY A 170 0.96 10.28 -55.63
CA GLY A 170 0.10 9.27 -56.26
C GLY A 170 0.05 8.00 -55.40
N ALA A 171 -1.04 7.26 -55.26
CA ALA A 171 -2.45 7.43 -55.61
C ALA A 171 -3.20 6.24 -54.94
N SER A 172 -4.53 6.34 -54.90
CA SER A 172 -5.49 5.22 -55.03
C SER A 172 -5.97 4.43 -53.80
N ASN A 173 -7.26 4.68 -53.51
CA ASN A 173 -8.40 3.73 -53.50
C ASN A 173 -8.41 2.47 -52.62
N THR A 174 -9.47 2.34 -51.81
CA THR A 174 -10.41 1.19 -51.80
C THR A 174 -11.74 1.65 -51.17
N ASN A 175 -12.83 1.67 -51.95
CA ASN A 175 -13.98 0.74 -51.92
C ASN A 175 -14.68 0.60 -50.55
N ARG A 176 -15.91 1.11 -50.32
CA ARG A 176 -17.25 0.76 -50.88
C ARG A 176 -18.01 -0.26 -50.00
N SER A 177 -19.26 0.10 -49.68
CA SER A 177 -20.44 -0.76 -49.41
C SER A 177 -20.79 -0.96 -47.92
N ARG A 178 -21.85 -0.36 -47.37
CA ARG A 178 -23.31 -0.64 -47.52
C ARG A 178 -23.74 -1.88 -46.72
N PHE A 179 -24.47 -1.68 -45.62
CA PHE A 179 -25.69 -2.43 -45.29
C PHE A 179 -26.45 -1.74 -44.13
N ASP A 180 -27.67 -1.31 -44.45
CA ASP A 180 -28.71 -0.83 -43.54
C ASP A 180 -29.60 -1.99 -43.08
N ALA A 181 -30.29 -1.74 -41.97
CA ALA A 181 -31.56 -2.32 -41.51
C ALA A 181 -31.57 -3.68 -40.77
N ARG A 182 -32.02 -3.62 -39.51
CA ARG A 182 -33.08 -4.44 -38.86
C ARG A 182 -33.21 -3.97 -37.39
N GLU A 183 -34.30 -3.33 -36.97
CA GLU A 183 -35.68 -3.83 -36.76
C GLU A 183 -35.81 -4.70 -35.50
N ASP A 184 -36.45 -4.08 -34.51
CA ASP A 184 -37.36 -4.58 -33.46
C ASP A 184 -37.02 -5.84 -32.65
N GLN A 185 -36.93 -5.62 -31.33
CA GLN A 185 -37.37 -6.61 -30.33
C GLN A 185 -37.84 -5.91 -29.05
N GLU A 186 -39.16 -5.71 -28.95
CA GLU A 186 -39.86 -5.61 -27.68
C GLU A 186 -40.10 -7.01 -27.11
N HIS A 187 -39.76 -7.24 -25.83
CA HIS A 187 -40.48 -8.19 -24.99
C HIS A 187 -40.33 -7.89 -23.48
N PRO A 188 -41.34 -8.27 -22.66
CA PRO A 188 -41.65 -7.61 -21.40
C PRO A 188 -40.94 -8.18 -20.18
N ALA A 189 -40.81 -7.29 -19.20
CA ALA A 189 -40.30 -7.53 -17.86
C ALA A 189 -41.04 -8.68 -17.12
N ARG A 190 -40.28 -9.72 -16.74
CA ARG A 190 -40.63 -10.58 -15.60
C ARG A 190 -39.83 -10.12 -14.39
N ALA A 191 -40.51 -9.44 -13.46
CA ALA A 191 -39.99 -9.12 -12.15
C ALA A 191 -39.70 -10.40 -11.36
N ARG A 192 -38.43 -10.85 -11.39
CA ARG A 192 -37.91 -11.77 -10.37
C ARG A 192 -37.59 -10.93 -9.14
N ARG A 193 -38.40 -11.07 -8.08
CA ARG A 193 -38.03 -10.60 -6.74
C ARG A 193 -36.70 -11.26 -6.37
N ASN A 194 -35.67 -10.44 -6.22
CA ASN A 194 -34.32 -10.85 -5.90
C ASN A 194 -34.16 -10.74 -4.37
N ASP A 195 -34.44 -11.83 -3.64
CA ASP A 195 -34.51 -11.85 -2.17
C ASP A 195 -33.12 -11.80 -1.46
N ASN A 196 -32.07 -11.40 -2.17
CA ASN A 196 -30.68 -11.35 -1.68
C ASN A 196 -30.10 -9.94 -1.76
N GLN A 197 -30.71 -9.00 -1.02
CA GLN A 197 -30.20 -7.64 -0.87
C GLN A 197 -29.12 -7.59 0.22
N ALA A 198 -27.98 -6.98 -0.09
CA ALA A 198 -27.06 -6.44 0.89
C ALA A 198 -27.47 -4.97 1.10
N GLU A 199 -27.64 -4.55 2.35
CA GLU A 199 -28.08 -3.20 2.68
C GLU A 199 -26.92 -2.45 3.31
N ILE A 200 -26.57 -1.30 2.72
CA ILE A 200 -25.48 -0.47 3.20
C ILE A 200 -26.06 0.45 4.27
N ILE A 201 -25.68 0.21 5.53
CA ILE A 201 -25.87 1.20 6.58
C ILE A 201 -24.59 2.01 6.65
N ARG A 202 -24.65 3.26 6.22
CA ARG A 202 -23.58 4.23 6.51
C ARG A 202 -23.84 4.79 7.90
N ASP A 203 -23.32 4.13 8.93
CA ASP A 203 -23.20 4.79 10.23
C ASP A 203 -22.13 5.87 10.11
N GLY A 204 -22.51 7.08 10.52
CA GLY A 204 -21.61 8.22 10.54
C GLY A 204 -20.34 7.88 11.32
N THR A 205 -19.21 8.32 10.78
CA THR A 205 -17.88 8.32 11.40
C THR A 205 -17.96 8.53 12.91
N LEU A 206 -17.75 7.46 13.68
CA LEU A 206 -17.37 7.54 15.09
C LEU A 206 -15.89 7.93 15.12
N SER A 207 -15.63 9.24 15.14
CA SER A 207 -14.34 9.77 15.52
C SER A 207 -14.27 9.80 17.06
N ASP A 208 -13.78 8.73 17.67
CA ASP A 208 -13.36 8.76 19.07
C ASP A 208 -12.02 9.53 19.16
N THR A 209 -12.14 10.83 19.36
CA THR A 209 -11.08 11.64 19.98
C THR A 209 -11.52 11.95 21.41
N ASP A 210 -11.11 11.11 22.36
CA ASP A 210 -11.09 11.49 23.77
C ASP A 210 -9.64 11.42 24.27
N SER A 211 -8.98 12.57 24.19
CA SER A 211 -7.66 12.81 24.75
C SER A 211 -7.85 13.32 26.18
N SER A 212 -7.81 12.41 27.16
CA SER A 212 -7.72 12.80 28.56
C SER A 212 -6.28 13.18 28.93
N GLU A 213 -6.10 14.46 29.24
CA GLU A 213 -4.94 15.06 29.89
C GLU A 213 -4.41 14.22 31.07
N PHE A 214 -3.14 13.85 31.05
CA PHE A 214 -2.42 13.47 32.27
C PHE A 214 -1.45 14.58 32.67
N ARG A 215 -1.72 15.15 33.84
CA ARG A 215 -0.93 16.20 34.48
C ARG A 215 0.41 15.67 34.97
N VAL A 216 1.44 16.46 34.69
CA VAL A 216 2.80 16.37 35.22
C VAL A 216 2.77 16.51 36.75
N ALA A 217 3.35 15.53 37.45
CA ALA A 217 3.77 15.68 38.83
C ALA A 217 5.24 15.27 38.95
N THR A 218 6.08 16.27 39.19
CA THR A 218 7.48 16.14 39.58
C THR A 218 7.56 15.60 41.01
N SER A 219 8.39 14.59 41.26
CA SER A 219 8.89 14.27 42.60
C SER A 219 10.23 13.55 42.60
N ARG A 220 11.01 13.92 43.62
CA ARG A 220 12.45 13.76 43.86
C ARG A 220 12.95 12.31 44.04
N PRO A 221 14.28 12.10 43.93
CA PRO A 221 14.90 10.80 44.12
C PRO A 221 15.09 10.49 45.61
N LEU A 222 14.71 9.29 46.03
CA LEU A 222 15.03 8.75 47.34
C LEU A 222 15.94 7.53 47.20
N ARG A 223 17.04 7.64 47.93
CA ARG A 223 18.15 6.71 48.07
C ARG A 223 17.78 5.54 48.99
N HIS A 224 18.43 4.41 48.70
CA HIS A 224 18.96 3.39 49.60
C HIS A 224 18.20 2.08 49.86
N HIS A 225 19.06 1.05 49.90
CA HIS A 225 19.04 -0.20 50.67
C HIS A 225 18.62 -1.51 49.98
N ILE A 226 19.68 -2.27 49.67
CA ILE A 226 19.75 -3.72 49.48
C ILE A 226 19.74 -4.39 50.87
N THR A 227 18.86 -5.37 51.13
CA THR A 227 19.15 -6.67 51.81
C THR A 227 17.93 -7.63 51.71
N PRO A 228 18.11 -8.98 51.80
CA PRO A 228 17.22 -9.97 51.20
C PRO A 228 16.48 -10.91 52.20
N MET A 229 15.67 -11.80 51.60
CA MET A 229 15.16 -13.10 52.08
C MET A 229 14.08 -13.15 53.18
N ALA A 230 12.91 -13.70 52.82
CA ALA A 230 12.20 -14.69 53.63
C ALA A 230 11.14 -15.45 52.80
N GLN A 231 11.02 -16.74 53.12
CA GLN A 231 10.21 -17.78 52.49
C GLN A 231 8.72 -17.73 52.90
N ASN A 232 7.93 -18.55 52.18
CA ASN A 232 6.79 -19.34 52.68
C ASN A 232 5.42 -18.65 52.88
N ARG A 233 4.43 -18.97 52.02
CA ARG A 233 3.37 -19.98 52.28
C ARG A 233 2.23 -19.91 51.25
N ILE A 234 1.83 -21.11 50.81
CA ILE A 234 0.56 -21.45 50.15
C ILE A 234 -0.59 -21.33 51.18
N PRO A 235 -1.81 -20.95 50.73
CA PRO A 235 -2.93 -21.85 50.99
C PRO A 235 -3.82 -22.08 49.76
N GLN A 236 -4.20 -23.34 49.59
CA GLN A 236 -5.35 -23.79 48.83
C GLN A 236 -6.64 -23.27 49.48
N SER A 237 -7.62 -22.86 48.66
CA SER A 237 -9.02 -23.08 49.02
C SER A 237 -9.88 -23.24 47.77
N SER A 238 -10.42 -24.45 47.66
CA SER A 238 -11.67 -24.80 47.01
C SER A 238 -12.79 -23.78 47.27
N ASN A 239 -13.66 -23.55 46.29
CA ASN A 239 -15.10 -23.61 46.53
C ASN A 239 -15.90 -23.91 45.26
N VAL A 240 -16.65 -25.00 45.40
CA VAL A 240 -17.75 -25.47 44.55
C VAL A 240 -18.95 -24.55 44.78
N SER A 241 -19.65 -24.15 43.72
CA SER A 241 -21.04 -23.71 43.82
C SER A 241 -21.81 -24.02 42.55
N THR A 242 -22.63 -25.04 42.71
CA THR A 242 -23.71 -25.53 41.86
C THR A 242 -24.84 -24.50 41.81
N ALA A 243 -25.28 -24.09 40.62
CA ALA A 243 -26.55 -23.40 40.44
C ALA A 243 -27.29 -23.98 39.24
N THR A 244 -28.24 -24.86 39.57
CA THR A 244 -29.26 -25.43 38.71
C THR A 244 -30.27 -24.34 38.34
N SER A 245 -30.56 -24.12 37.06
CA SER A 245 -31.77 -23.38 36.65
C SER A 245 -32.35 -23.88 35.33
N LYS A 246 -33.46 -24.59 35.50
CA LYS A 246 -34.70 -24.62 34.69
C LYS A 246 -34.60 -24.71 33.17
N GLN A 247 -34.84 -25.93 32.71
CA GLN A 247 -35.51 -26.26 31.45
C GLN A 247 -36.85 -25.52 31.33
N SER A 248 -37.05 -24.79 30.23
CA SER A 248 -38.36 -24.44 29.71
C SER A 248 -38.48 -24.94 28.28
N SER A 249 -39.29 -25.99 28.13
CA SER A 249 -39.76 -26.55 26.88
C SER A 249 -40.76 -25.61 26.20
N THR A 250 -40.43 -25.11 25.01
CA THR A 250 -41.40 -24.48 24.11
C THR A 250 -41.37 -25.17 22.75
N LYS A 251 -42.22 -26.19 22.67
CA LYS A 251 -43.21 -26.48 21.62
C LYS A 251 -42.95 -25.82 20.26
N GLY A 252 -42.74 -26.67 19.26
CA GLY A 252 -42.54 -26.32 17.86
C GLY A 252 -43.66 -25.47 17.27
N THR A 253 -43.24 -24.37 16.66
CA THR A 253 -43.98 -23.58 15.68
C THR A 253 -43.12 -23.54 14.42
N ASN A 254 -43.70 -24.00 13.31
CA ASN A 254 -43.07 -24.04 11.99
C ASN A 254 -42.42 -22.69 11.65
N ALA A 255 -41.09 -22.67 11.66
CA ALA A 255 -40.28 -21.49 11.44
C ALA A 255 -40.26 -21.14 9.95
N SER A 256 -40.90 -20.02 9.60
CA SER A 256 -40.54 -19.25 8.43
C SER A 256 -39.12 -18.71 8.68
N SER A 257 -38.12 -19.32 8.05
CA SER A 257 -36.70 -18.99 8.18
C SER A 257 -36.44 -17.56 7.70
N ASN A 258 -36.63 -16.60 8.59
CA ASN A 258 -36.28 -15.21 8.35
C ASN A 258 -34.75 -15.16 8.33
N ALA A 259 -34.15 -14.99 7.15
CA ALA A 259 -32.70 -14.99 6.98
C ALA A 259 -32.10 -13.84 7.79
N GLU A 260 -31.53 -14.18 8.95
CA GLU A 260 -30.90 -13.24 9.87
C GLU A 260 -29.76 -12.51 9.16
N SER A 261 -29.86 -11.18 9.12
CA SER A 261 -28.80 -10.30 8.64
C SER A 261 -27.83 -10.01 9.77
N VAL A 262 -26.54 -9.96 9.44
CA VAL A 262 -25.46 -9.69 10.39
C VAL A 262 -24.61 -8.54 9.88
N THR A 263 -24.03 -7.75 10.78
CA THR A 263 -23.16 -6.64 10.42
C THR A 263 -21.70 -7.11 10.39
N VAL A 264 -21.06 -7.03 9.24
CA VAL A 264 -19.66 -7.39 9.05
C VAL A 264 -18.80 -6.13 9.12
N LYS A 265 -17.74 -6.16 9.94
CA LYS A 265 -16.73 -5.11 10.02
C LYS A 265 -15.62 -5.38 9.01
N ILE A 266 -15.34 -4.38 8.18
CA ILE A 266 -14.40 -4.47 7.08
C ILE A 266 -13.36 -3.36 7.23
N LYS A 267 -12.10 -3.75 7.33
CA LYS A 267 -10.94 -2.88 7.32
C LYS A 267 -10.35 -2.84 5.92
N CYS A 268 -10.36 -1.68 5.31
CA CYS A 268 -9.95 -1.46 3.93
C CYS A 268 -8.61 -0.75 3.88
N PHE A 269 -7.66 -1.24 3.09
CA PHE A 269 -6.36 -0.60 2.89
C PHE A 269 -6.32 0.04 1.51
N ILE A 270 -6.42 1.36 1.45
CA ILE A 270 -6.44 2.12 0.19
C ILE A 270 -5.48 3.29 0.31
N ASP A 271 -4.61 3.47 -0.69
CA ASP A 271 -3.67 4.60 -0.77
C ASP A 271 -2.82 4.78 0.50
N GLY A 272 -2.39 3.65 1.09
CA GLY A 272 -1.59 3.65 2.32
C GLY A 272 -2.37 4.04 3.58
N LYS A 273 -3.70 4.18 3.50
CA LYS A 273 -4.57 4.49 4.64
C LYS A 273 -5.51 3.32 4.94
N THR A 274 -5.76 3.13 6.23
CA THR A 274 -6.75 2.17 6.71
C THR A 274 -8.09 2.87 6.92
N GLN A 275 -9.15 2.37 6.28
CA GLN A 275 -10.51 2.84 6.46
C GLN A 275 -11.41 1.70 6.93
N ASP A 276 -12.10 1.91 8.05
CA ASP A 276 -13.04 0.95 8.59
C ASP A 276 -14.46 1.22 8.04
N THR A 277 -15.18 0.15 7.71
CA THR A 277 -16.54 0.19 7.16
C THR A 277 -17.33 -0.98 7.70
N CYS A 278 -18.64 -0.79 7.89
CA CYS A 278 -19.55 -1.85 8.28
C CYS A 278 -20.56 -2.10 7.17
N ILE A 279 -20.84 -3.37 6.86
CA ILE A 279 -21.85 -3.76 5.87
C ILE A 279 -22.79 -4.79 6.49
N ARG A 280 -24.11 -4.55 6.38
CA ARG A 280 -25.13 -5.49 6.85
C ARG A 280 -25.49 -6.47 5.74
N VAL A 281 -25.31 -7.75 6.00
CA VAL A 281 -25.40 -8.82 5.00
C VAL A 281 -26.06 -10.07 5.58
N LYS A 282 -26.91 -10.75 4.80
CA LYS A 282 -27.50 -12.03 5.22
C LYS A 282 -26.42 -13.12 5.25
N ARG A 283 -26.46 -14.04 6.22
CA ARG A 283 -25.47 -15.14 6.33
C ARG A 283 -25.33 -16.01 5.07
N THR A 284 -26.41 -16.13 4.29
CA THR A 284 -26.48 -16.89 3.04
C THR A 284 -26.00 -16.10 1.81
N THR A 285 -25.64 -14.82 1.97
CA THR A 285 -25.17 -13.98 0.87
C THR A 285 -23.75 -14.38 0.50
N LYS A 286 -23.51 -14.56 -0.80
CA LYS A 286 -22.17 -14.80 -1.33
C LYS A 286 -21.28 -13.59 -1.15
N MET A 287 -20.02 -13.81 -0.80
CA MET A 287 -19.03 -12.76 -0.60
C MET A 287 -18.79 -11.91 -1.86
N LYS A 288 -18.98 -12.46 -3.07
CA LYS A 288 -18.96 -11.70 -4.33
C LYS A 288 -19.83 -10.45 -4.30
N LYS A 289 -21.01 -10.51 -3.67
CA LYS A 289 -21.89 -9.33 -3.54
C LYS A 289 -21.33 -8.28 -2.61
N VAL A 290 -20.66 -8.70 -1.54
CA VAL A 290 -19.97 -7.82 -0.60
C VAL A 290 -18.79 -7.16 -1.31
N GLU A 291 -18.02 -7.92 -2.09
CA GLU A 291 -16.93 -7.41 -2.93
C GLU A 291 -17.42 -6.38 -3.95
N ASP A 292 -18.48 -6.69 -4.71
CA ASP A 292 -19.08 -5.78 -5.70
C ASP A 292 -19.60 -4.49 -5.05
N CYS A 293 -20.20 -4.60 -3.86
CA CYS A 293 -20.69 -3.47 -3.10
C CYS A 293 -19.53 -2.59 -2.63
N LEU A 294 -18.46 -3.20 -2.13
CA LEU A 294 -17.30 -2.50 -1.62
C LEU A 294 -16.50 -1.82 -2.73
N ALA A 295 -16.31 -2.49 -3.87
CA ALA A 295 -15.67 -1.91 -5.05
C ALA A 295 -16.38 -0.62 -5.50
N LYS A 296 -17.72 -0.64 -5.53
CA LYS A 296 -18.52 0.57 -5.83
C LYS A 296 -18.36 1.66 -4.77
N LEU A 297 -18.32 1.30 -3.48
CA LEU A 297 -18.09 2.26 -2.40
C LEU A 297 -16.72 2.93 -2.50
N MET A 298 -15.72 2.19 -2.99
CA MET A 298 -14.34 2.65 -3.19
C MET A 298 -14.08 3.28 -4.57
N ASN A 299 -15.10 3.36 -5.44
CA ASN A 299 -14.95 3.84 -6.81
C ASN A 299 -13.92 3.04 -7.64
N LEU A 300 -13.88 1.72 -7.45
CA LEU A 300 -13.08 0.78 -8.24
C LEU A 300 -13.91 0.23 -9.40
N GLU A 301 -13.29 0.03 -10.56
CA GLU A 301 -13.98 -0.46 -11.77
C GLU A 301 -14.50 -1.90 -11.63
N SER A 302 -13.79 -2.74 -10.89
CA SER A 302 -14.13 -4.16 -10.71
C SER A 302 -13.80 -4.64 -9.31
N SER A 303 -14.66 -5.50 -8.77
CA SER A 303 -14.41 -6.23 -7.51
C SER A 303 -13.35 -7.31 -7.65
N GLU A 304 -12.98 -7.69 -8.88
CA GLU A 304 -11.85 -8.60 -9.10
C GLU A 304 -10.53 -7.99 -8.64
N ASN A 305 -10.48 -6.67 -8.51
CA ASN A 305 -9.36 -5.92 -7.97
C ASN A 305 -9.33 -5.89 -6.44
N LEU A 306 -10.18 -6.66 -5.75
CA LEU A 306 -10.18 -6.75 -4.29
C LEU A 306 -9.81 -8.17 -3.84
N ARG A 307 -9.02 -8.25 -2.78
CA ARG A 307 -8.74 -9.49 -2.03
C ARG A 307 -9.33 -9.35 -0.63
N PHE A 308 -10.25 -10.25 -0.29
CA PHE A 308 -10.82 -10.36 1.04
C PHE A 308 -10.05 -11.41 1.84
N LEU A 309 -9.67 -11.02 3.06
CA LEU A 309 -8.95 -11.84 4.02
C LEU A 309 -9.75 -11.90 5.33
N VAL A 310 -9.90 -13.09 5.90
CA VAL A 310 -10.44 -13.29 7.25
C VAL A 310 -9.43 -14.13 8.01
N ASP A 311 -8.98 -13.65 9.16
CA ASP A 311 -7.94 -14.29 9.98
C ASP A 311 -6.65 -14.63 9.18
N GLY A 312 -6.35 -13.82 8.16
CA GLY A 312 -5.20 -13.99 7.27
C GLY A 312 -5.43 -14.94 6.09
N GLU A 313 -6.56 -15.65 6.03
CA GLU A 313 -6.89 -16.55 4.93
C GLU A 313 -7.74 -15.85 3.85
N GLN A 314 -7.47 -16.17 2.58
CA GLN A 314 -8.22 -15.60 1.46
C GLN A 314 -9.62 -16.21 1.35
N VAL A 315 -10.62 -15.34 1.29
CA VAL A 315 -12.02 -15.73 1.15
C VAL A 315 -12.38 -15.87 -0.33
N SER A 316 -13.11 -16.94 -0.67
CA SER A 316 -13.59 -17.16 -2.04
C SER A 316 -14.86 -16.32 -2.32
N PRO A 317 -15.02 -15.74 -3.52
CA PRO A 317 -16.22 -14.96 -3.87
C PRO A 317 -17.52 -15.76 -3.79
N TRP A 318 -17.43 -17.09 -3.84
CA TRP A 318 -18.57 -18.00 -3.83
C TRP A 318 -18.96 -18.47 -2.44
N GLU A 319 -18.10 -18.25 -1.45
CA GLU A 319 -18.37 -18.57 -0.05
C GLU A 319 -19.40 -17.61 0.54
N THR A 320 -20.06 -18.07 1.59
CA THR A 320 -20.98 -17.30 2.42
C THR A 320 -20.47 -17.29 3.86
N LEU A 321 -20.97 -16.37 4.68
CA LEU A 321 -20.63 -16.34 6.11
C LEU A 321 -20.97 -17.68 6.81
N GLU A 322 -22.00 -18.37 6.32
CA GLU A 322 -22.39 -19.69 6.82
C GLU A 322 -21.37 -20.78 6.46
N THR A 323 -20.84 -20.79 5.22
CA THR A 323 -19.85 -21.79 4.81
C THR A 323 -18.49 -21.58 5.46
N MET A 324 -18.15 -20.33 5.78
CA MET A 324 -16.89 -19.96 6.44
C MET A 324 -16.85 -20.33 7.94
N LYS A 325 -17.96 -20.77 8.53
CA LYS A 325 -18.09 -21.13 9.95
C LYS A 325 -17.60 -20.02 10.91
N VAL A 326 -17.76 -18.76 10.53
CA VAL A 326 -17.42 -17.62 11.41
C VAL A 326 -18.39 -17.64 12.60
N VAL A 327 -17.88 -17.98 13.79
CA VAL A 327 -18.69 -18.21 15.00
C VAL A 327 -19.44 -16.95 15.40
N ASP A 328 -18.78 -15.79 15.26
CA ASP A 328 -19.37 -14.47 15.51
C ASP A 328 -18.83 -13.44 14.50
N PRO A 329 -19.49 -13.24 13.35
CA PRO A 329 -18.99 -12.34 12.31
C PRO A 329 -19.00 -10.86 12.73
N GLU A 330 -19.64 -10.48 13.84
CA GLU A 330 -19.59 -9.10 14.37
C GLU A 330 -18.31 -8.83 15.17
N GLN A 331 -17.64 -9.89 15.62
CA GLN A 331 -16.35 -9.85 16.33
C GLN A 331 -15.14 -10.00 15.40
N HIS A 332 -15.33 -10.49 14.17
CA HIS A 332 -14.24 -10.69 13.22
C HIS A 332 -14.10 -9.51 12.27
N TRP A 333 -12.84 -9.17 11.96
CA TRP A 333 -12.50 -8.13 11.00
C TRP A 333 -12.16 -8.76 9.66
N PHE A 334 -12.88 -8.35 8.62
CA PHE A 334 -12.53 -8.67 7.25
C PHE A 334 -11.50 -7.64 6.79
N THR A 335 -10.36 -8.09 6.30
CA THR A 335 -9.36 -7.22 5.71
C THR A 335 -9.51 -7.22 4.20
N VAL A 336 -9.59 -6.03 3.60
CA VAL A 336 -9.69 -5.87 2.15
C VAL A 336 -8.49 -5.12 1.64
N MET A 337 -7.82 -5.73 0.66
CA MET A 337 -6.66 -5.15 -0.02
C MET A 337 -6.92 -5.10 -1.54
N PRO A 338 -6.49 -4.03 -2.23
CA PRO A 338 -6.47 -4.00 -3.68
C PRO A 338 -5.56 -5.11 -4.24
N LYS A 339 -5.94 -5.72 -5.36
CA LYS A 339 -5.04 -6.54 -6.16
C LYS A 339 -4.23 -5.62 -7.06
N VAL A 340 -2.93 -5.87 -7.13
CA VAL A 340 -1.97 -4.99 -7.80
C VAL A 340 -2.22 -4.80 -9.30
N SER A 341 -2.94 -5.73 -9.94
CA SER A 341 -3.27 -5.67 -11.36
C SER A 341 -4.23 -4.53 -11.75
N ALA A 342 -4.74 -3.74 -10.80
CA ALA A 342 -5.81 -2.76 -10.99
C ALA A 342 -5.35 -1.35 -11.40
N PHE A 343 -4.05 -1.07 -11.40
CA PHE A 343 -3.49 0.27 -11.64
C PHE A 343 -2.83 0.44 -13.03
N GLN A 344 -3.11 -0.45 -13.99
CA GLN A 344 -2.64 -0.32 -15.38
C GLN A 344 -3.56 0.56 -16.24
#